data_AF-A0A7N8XPE4-F1
#
_entry.id   AF-A0A7N8XPE4-F1
#
_cell.length_a   1.000
_cell.length_b   1.000
_cell.length_c   1.000
_cell.angle_alpha   90.00
_cell.angle_beta   90.00
_cell.angle_gamma   90.00
#
_symmetry.space_group_name_H-M   'P 1'
#
loop_
_entity.id
_entity.type
_entity.pdbx_description
1 polymer ?
#
loop_
_entity_poly.entity_id
_entity_poly.type
_entity_poly.pdbx_seq_one_letter_code
_entity_poly.pdbx_strand_id
1 'polypeptide(L)'
;MADYQEAPLASRPKTLDPSEYFSLSLEQRRAEEDRAALRANLKRQYQLQLNNPHRKELIEDPALTRWVYARANPYQFFRPTNKTSLLGIMFGVVPLFSLYYIFKTDRLKGTVDCK
;
A
#
# COMPACT_ATOMS: atom_id res chain seq x y z
N MET A 1 -18.72 29.99 -2.18
CA MET A 1 -18.21 28.75 -2.81
C MET A 1 -17.48 27.97 -1.73
N ALA A 2 -17.66 26.66 -1.63
CA ALA A 2 -17.01 25.85 -0.59
C ALA A 2 -15.60 25.44 -1.05
N ASP A 3 -14.60 25.62 -0.19
CA ASP A 3 -13.23 25.17 -0.45
C ASP A 3 -13.14 23.64 -0.37
N TYR A 4 -12.35 23.02 -1.26
CA TYR A 4 -12.17 21.56 -1.28
C TYR A 4 -11.29 21.11 -0.12
N GLN A 5 -11.81 20.22 0.72
CA GLN A 5 -11.06 19.61 1.82
C GLN A 5 -10.59 18.21 1.41
N GLU A 6 -9.29 17.99 1.48
CA GLU A 6 -8.69 16.68 1.21
C GLU A 6 -9.04 15.66 2.31
N ALA A 7 -9.21 14.41 1.91
CA ALA A 7 -9.42 13.28 2.83
C ALA A 7 -8.49 12.11 2.43
N PRO A 8 -8.19 11.17 3.35
CA PRO A 8 -7.26 10.06 3.06
C PRO A 8 -7.64 9.21 1.83
N LEU A 9 -8.93 9.13 1.51
CA LEU A 9 -9.46 8.42 0.35
C LEU A 9 -9.90 9.34 -0.81
N ALA A 10 -9.84 10.67 -0.62
CA ALA A 10 -10.19 11.66 -1.62
C ALA A 10 -9.07 12.71 -1.70
N SER A 11 -8.07 12.42 -2.54
CA SER A 11 -6.96 13.35 -2.77
C SER A 11 -7.42 14.58 -3.54
N ARG A 12 -6.72 15.70 -3.36
CA ARG A 12 -6.95 16.94 -4.10
C ARG A 12 -6.69 16.71 -5.61
N PRO A 13 -7.58 17.18 -6.50
CA PRO A 13 -7.30 17.15 -7.93
C PRO A 13 -6.13 18.09 -8.24
N LYS A 14 -5.28 17.68 -9.20
CA LYS A 14 -4.06 18.41 -9.56
C LYS A 14 -4.33 19.88 -9.90
N THR A 15 -5.34 20.14 -10.73
CA THR A 15 -5.74 21.48 -11.17
C THR A 15 -6.08 22.45 -10.03
N LEU A 16 -6.46 21.93 -8.85
CA LEU A 16 -6.74 22.75 -7.69
C LEU A 16 -5.50 22.98 -6.83
N ASP A 17 -4.45 22.16 -6.95
CA ASP A 17 -3.24 22.25 -6.13
C ASP A 17 -2.47 23.55 -6.43
N PRO A 18 -2.30 24.46 -5.45
CA PRO A 18 -1.56 25.71 -5.65
C PRO A 18 -0.09 25.45 -5.97
N SER A 19 0.43 24.28 -5.57
CA SER A 19 1.83 23.93 -5.79
C SER A 19 2.16 23.83 -7.30
N GLU A 20 1.21 23.40 -8.12
CA GLU A 20 1.37 23.18 -9.56
C GLU A 20 1.65 24.49 -10.32
N TYR A 21 1.07 25.60 -9.86
CA TYR A 21 1.16 26.89 -10.55
C TYR A 21 2.07 27.90 -9.85
N PHE A 22 1.97 28.02 -8.52
CA PHE A 22 2.61 29.10 -7.78
C PHE A 22 3.98 28.75 -7.20
N SER A 23 4.30 27.46 -7.07
CA SER A 23 5.50 27.03 -6.32
C SER A 23 6.70 26.59 -7.19
N LEU A 24 6.73 26.91 -8.48
CA LEU A 24 7.73 26.46 -9.45
C LEU A 24 9.15 27.00 -9.19
N SER A 25 9.84 26.45 -8.20
CA SER A 25 11.25 26.70 -7.94
C SER A 25 12.14 26.02 -8.98
N LEU A 26 13.36 26.52 -9.15
CA LEU A 26 14.34 25.93 -10.07
C LEU A 26 14.71 24.49 -9.66
N GLU A 27 14.71 24.19 -8.36
CA GLU A 27 14.94 22.83 -7.86
C GLU A 27 13.80 21.87 -8.21
N GLN A 28 12.55 22.32 -8.12
CA GLN A 28 11.40 21.49 -8.50
C GLN A 28 11.44 21.14 -9.99
N ARG A 29 11.74 22.11 -10.86
CA ARG A 29 11.89 21.85 -12.30
C ARG A 29 12.96 20.81 -12.59
N ARG A 30 14.12 20.91 -11.94
CA ARG A 30 15.19 19.89 -12.05
C ARG A 30 14.71 18.52 -11.61
N ALA A 31 14.01 18.43 -10.48
CA ALA A 31 13.47 17.16 -10.00
C ALA A 31 12.40 16.57 -10.94
N GLU A 32 11.60 17.40 -11.60
CA GLU A 32 10.64 16.98 -12.63
C GLU A 32 11.33 16.48 -13.90
N GLU A 33 12.35 17.19 -14.36
CA GLU A 33 13.19 16.80 -15.49
C GLU A 33 13.88 15.45 -15.22
N ASP A 34 14.46 15.27 -14.02
CA ASP A 34 15.09 14.01 -13.61
C ASP A 34 14.08 12.86 -13.59
N ARG A 35 12.88 13.08 -13.02
CA ARG A 35 11.80 12.08 -13.02
C ARG A 35 11.33 11.75 -14.44
N ALA A 36 11.23 12.75 -15.32
CA ALA A 36 10.83 12.58 -16.71
C ALA A 36 11.91 11.81 -17.50
N ALA A 37 13.19 12.12 -17.29
CA ALA A 37 14.32 11.43 -17.90
C ALA A 37 14.37 9.96 -17.48
N LEU A 38 14.20 9.67 -16.19
CA LEU A 38 14.11 8.30 -15.68
C LEU A 38 12.94 7.54 -16.30
N ARG A 39 11.74 8.15 -16.33
CA ARG A 39 10.55 7.55 -16.96
C ARG A 39 10.76 7.27 -18.44
N ALA A 40 11.37 8.21 -19.17
CA ALA A 40 11.65 8.06 -20.60
C ALA A 40 12.64 6.92 -20.86
N ASN A 41 13.69 6.81 -20.04
CA ASN A 41 14.67 5.73 -20.14
C ASN A 41 14.04 4.36 -19.89
N LEU A 42 13.28 4.20 -18.80
CA LEU A 42 12.58 2.95 -18.49
C LEU A 42 11.57 2.56 -19.59
N LYS A 43 10.83 3.53 -20.13
CA LYS A 43 9.90 3.30 -21.24
C LYS A 43 10.65 2.84 -22.50
N ARG A 44 11.77 3.48 -22.83
CA ARG A 44 12.61 3.08 -23.97
C ARG A 44 13.12 1.65 -23.80
N GLN A 45 13.64 1.29 -22.62
CA GLN A 45 14.13 -0.07 -22.32
C GLN A 45 13.02 -1.11 -22.54
N TYR A 46 11.82 -0.86 -21.99
CA TYR A 46 10.68 -1.75 -22.15
C TYR A 46 10.26 -1.88 -23.62
N GLN A 47 10.19 -0.76 -24.36
CA GLN A 47 9.82 -0.77 -25.78
C GLN A 47 10.81 -1.55 -26.65
N LEU A 48 12.12 -1.46 -26.37
CA LEU A 48 13.14 -2.23 -27.09
C LEU A 48 12.97 -3.74 -26.90
N GLN A 49 12.63 -4.18 -25.68
CA GLN A 49 12.34 -5.58 -25.40
C GLN A 49 11.00 -6.03 -26.02
N LEU A 50 9.99 -5.16 -25.99
CA LEU A 50 8.66 -5.44 -26.52
C LEU A 50 8.68 -5.57 -28.05
N ASN A 51 9.45 -4.73 -28.73
CA ASN A 51 9.50 -4.67 -30.19
C ASN A 51 10.51 -5.64 -30.82
N ASN A 52 11.20 -6.48 -30.02
CA ASN A 52 12.13 -7.48 -30.54
C ASN A 52 11.36 -8.65 -31.20
N PRO A 53 11.51 -8.87 -32.53
CA PRO A 53 10.78 -9.91 -33.25
C PRO A 53 11.20 -11.34 -32.86
N HIS A 54 12.36 -11.51 -32.23
CA HIS A 54 12.85 -12.81 -31.78
C HIS A 54 12.46 -13.15 -30.33
N ARG A 55 11.66 -12.30 -29.67
CA ARG A 55 11.23 -12.55 -28.29
C ARG A 55 10.25 -13.74 -28.24
N LYS A 56 10.61 -14.75 -27.46
CA LYS A 56 9.75 -15.93 -27.18
C LYS A 56 9.17 -15.94 -25.75
N GLU A 57 9.76 -15.18 -24.84
CA GLU A 57 9.46 -15.22 -23.41
C GLU A 57 8.70 -13.97 -22.92
N LEU A 58 8.17 -14.05 -21.70
CA LEU A 58 7.55 -12.93 -21.00
C LEU A 58 8.63 -11.94 -20.56
N ILE A 59 8.34 -10.64 -20.65
CA ILE A 59 9.22 -9.60 -20.13
C ILE A 59 9.09 -9.54 -18.61
N GLU A 60 10.17 -9.83 -17.90
CA GLU A 60 10.21 -9.68 -16.44
C GLU A 60 10.37 -8.20 -16.06
N ASP A 61 9.48 -7.71 -15.20
CA ASP A 61 9.61 -6.37 -14.61
C ASP A 61 10.33 -6.47 -13.26
N PRO A 62 11.57 -5.96 -13.13
CA PRO A 62 12.28 -5.98 -11.87
C PRO A 62 11.56 -5.18 -10.77
N ALA A 63 10.74 -4.19 -11.10
CA ALA A 63 9.95 -3.45 -10.12
C ALA A 63 8.89 -4.35 -9.49
N LEU A 64 8.20 -5.16 -10.29
CA LEU A 64 7.22 -6.13 -9.81
C LEU A 64 7.89 -7.19 -8.93
N THR A 65 9.01 -7.77 -9.38
CA THR A 65 9.74 -8.77 -8.61
C THR A 65 10.20 -8.22 -7.26
N ARG A 66 10.73 -6.99 -7.22
CA ARG A 66 11.13 -6.31 -5.98
C ARG A 66 9.94 -6.03 -5.07
N TRP A 67 8.79 -5.65 -5.62
CA TRP A 67 7.58 -5.40 -4.85
C TRP A 67 7.00 -6.69 -4.24
N VAL A 68 6.95 -7.78 -5.02
CA VAL A 68 6.56 -9.10 -4.52
C VAL A 68 7.52 -9.55 -3.43
N TYR A 69 8.83 -9.41 -3.66
CA TYR A 69 9.85 -9.75 -2.67
C TYR A 69 9.66 -8.94 -1.36
N ALA A 70 9.42 -7.63 -1.45
CA ALA A 70 9.20 -6.79 -0.28
C ALA A 70 7.96 -7.22 0.52
N ARG A 71 6.88 -7.65 -0.15
CA ARG A 71 5.68 -8.18 0.50
C ARG A 71 5.88 -9.57 1.09
N ALA A 72 6.68 -10.41 0.44
CA ALA A 72 6.95 -11.78 0.87
C ALA A 72 7.94 -11.86 2.05
N ASN A 73 8.77 -10.83 2.27
CA ASN A 73 9.81 -10.83 3.31
C ASN A 73 9.57 -9.80 4.44
N PRO A 74 8.40 -9.81 5.13
CA PRO A 74 8.12 -8.84 6.19
C PRO A 74 8.97 -9.07 7.45
N TYR A 75 9.36 -10.33 7.73
CA TYR A 75 10.07 -10.69 8.97
C TYR A 75 11.50 -10.17 9.02
N GLN A 76 12.16 -9.95 7.88
CA GLN A 76 13.54 -9.45 7.84
C GLN A 76 13.69 -8.07 8.47
N PHE A 77 12.66 -7.22 8.36
CA PHE A 77 12.64 -5.85 8.88
C PHE A 77 11.76 -5.70 10.11
N PHE A 78 11.16 -6.78 10.60
CA PHE A 78 10.30 -6.75 11.78
C PHE A 78 11.13 -6.49 13.04
N ARG A 79 10.68 -5.54 13.85
CA ARG A 79 11.28 -5.23 15.16
C ARG A 79 10.21 -5.35 16.25
N PRO A 80 10.43 -6.18 17.29
CA PRO A 80 9.49 -6.27 18.39
C PRO A 80 9.55 -4.98 19.21
N THR A 81 8.58 -4.09 19.01
CA THR A 81 8.39 -2.84 19.75
C THR A 81 7.08 -2.86 20.52
N ASN A 82 6.91 -1.94 21.47
CA ASN A 82 5.66 -1.84 22.26
C ASN A 82 4.44 -1.63 21.36
N LYS A 83 4.56 -0.84 20.29
CA LYS A 83 3.47 -0.57 19.34
C LYS A 83 3.07 -1.84 18.57
N THR A 84 4.04 -2.58 18.05
CA THR A 84 3.79 -3.82 17.30
C THR A 84 3.24 -4.92 18.20
N SER A 85 3.72 -5.02 19.45
CA SER A 85 3.21 -5.96 20.44
C SER A 85 1.75 -5.63 20.81
N LEU A 86 1.44 -4.37 21.08
CA LEU A 86 0.08 -3.92 21.39
C LEU A 86 -0.90 -4.20 20.24
N LEU A 87 -0.51 -3.90 19.00
CA LEU A 87 -1.32 -4.24 17.82
C LEU A 87 -1.47 -5.75 17.65
N GLY A 88 -0.41 -6.53 17.90
CA GLY A 88 -0.46 -7.99 17.86
C GLY A 88 -1.44 -8.59 18.88
N ILE A 89 -1.46 -8.07 20.11
CA ILE A 89 -2.43 -8.49 21.13
C ILE A 89 -3.85 -8.06 20.75
N MET A 90 -4.02 -6.80 20.33
CA MET A 90 -5.33 -6.26 19.94
C MET A 90 -5.96 -7.05 18.79
N PHE A 91 -5.19 -7.40 17.76
CA PHE A 91 -5.74 -8.08 16.58
C PHE A 91 -5.63 -9.61 16.65
N GLY A 92 -4.74 -10.16 17.47
CA GLY A 92 -4.58 -11.61 17.63
C GLY A 92 -5.38 -12.19 18.80
N VAL A 93 -5.27 -11.57 19.97
CA VAL A 93 -5.80 -12.13 21.22
C VAL A 93 -7.25 -11.71 21.47
N VAL A 94 -7.56 -10.42 21.31
CA VAL A 94 -8.89 -9.89 21.63
C VAL A 94 -10.02 -10.57 20.82
N PRO A 95 -9.89 -10.80 19.50
CA PRO A 95 -10.95 -11.46 18.74
C PRO A 95 -11.22 -12.89 19.23
N LEU A 96 -10.17 -13.64 19.58
CA LEU A 96 -10.31 -15.01 20.10
C LEU A 96 -11.08 -15.03 21.43
N PHE A 97 -10.72 -14.15 22.36
CA PHE A 97 -11.43 -14.04 23.65
C PHE A 97 -12.88 -13.56 23.48
N SER A 98 -13.12 -12.63 22.55
CA SER A 98 -14.48 -12.15 22.27
C SER A 98 -15.37 -13.27 21.74
N LEU A 99 -14.90 -14.04 20.74
CA LEU A 99 -15.62 -15.17 20.18
C LEU A 99 -15.84 -16.28 21.21
N TYR A 100 -14.83 -16.57 22.04
CA TYR A 100 -14.97 -17.53 23.13
C TYR A 100 -16.09 -17.12 24.09
N TYR A 101 -16.15 -15.86 24.50
CA TYR A 101 -17.16 -15.38 25.44
C TYR A 101 -18.57 -15.44 24.82
N ILE A 102 -18.72 -15.01 23.56
CA ILE A 102 -19.99 -15.08 22.83
C ILE A 102 -20.46 -16.54 22.74
N PHE A 103 -19.63 -17.45 22.24
CA PHE A 103 -20.01 -18.86 22.13
C PHE A 103 -20.24 -19.51 23.50
N LYS A 104 -19.50 -19.12 24.54
CA LYS A 104 -19.73 -19.65 25.88
C LYS A 104 -21.08 -19.22 26.43
N THR A 105 -21.45 -17.95 26.25
CA THR A 105 -22.74 -17.42 26.71
C THR A 105 -23.93 -18.02 25.95
N ASP A 106 -23.81 -18.21 24.64
CA ASP A 106 -24.84 -18.88 23.84
C ASP A 106 -25.04 -20.34 24.24
N ARG A 107 -23.95 -21.09 24.46
CA ARG A 107 -24.04 -22.48 24.92
C ARG A 107 -24.66 -22.61 26.31
N LEU A 108 -24.36 -21.68 27.21
CA LEU A 108 -24.96 -21.67 28.54
C LEU A 108 -26.47 -21.43 28.48
N LYS A 109 -26.94 -20.49 27.65
CA LYS A 109 -28.38 -20.28 27.42
C LYS A 109 -29.06 -21.52 26.85
N GLY A 110 -28.51 -22.11 25.79
CA GLY A 110 -29.07 -23.32 25.18
C GLY A 110 -29.15 -24.53 26.12
N THR A 111 -28.22 -24.67 27.07
CA THR A 111 -28.30 -25.75 28.08
C THR A 111 -29.33 -25.51 29.17
N VAL A 112 -29.68 -24.25 29.46
CA VAL A 112 -30.72 -23.89 30.43
C VAL A 112 -32.10 -24.09 29.80
N ASP A 113 -32.28 -23.74 28.53
CA ASP A 113 -33.56 -23.90 27.82
C ASP A 113 -33.93 -25.38 27.56
N CYS A 114 -32.94 -26.28 27.50
CA CYS A 114 -33.16 -27.72 27.33
C CYS A 114 -33.40 -28.51 28.63
N LYS A 115 -33.39 -27.85 29.79
CA LYS A 115 -33.49 -28.51 31.11
C LYS A 115 -34.78 -28.12 31.83
#